data_AF-A0A6N2CR63-F1
#
_entry.id   AF-A0A6N2CR63-F1
#
_cell.length_a   1.000
_cell.length_b   1.000
_cell.length_c   1.000
_cell.angle_alpha   90.00
_cell.angle_beta   90.00
_cell.angle_gamma   90.00
#
_symmetry.space_group_name_H-M   'P 1'
#
loop_
_entity.id
_entity.type
_entity.pdbx_description
1 polymer ?
#
loop_
_entity_poly.entity_id
_entity_poly.type
_entity_poly.pdbx_seq_one_letter_code
_entity_poly.pdbx_strand_id
1 'polypeptide(L)'
;MRSVRRRDLAKGTEGACPHAPFRLWRRAGKGSAQRVGTRLRSVHWTTPGIAPALRRSCLTSILSLLFIAVLSAQANLIWPTPNPAFQEGRPVEDYVQPTVSGRVESGLFGCVRNGGNRFHGGLDLYPIKRDRRGEPLDPIYAVLPGQVVYVNRVAGHSSFGRYIVVEHDGEVPAFYTLYAHMATVGKGIAPGARVEAGTVLGIMGRSASYNIPQSRAHLHFEIGLRLSDDFQGWFDQQGFGSQNRHGKWNGMNLVAVDPLAFYQSIRAGEVKNFFEHLQRLPTVARIRVHSRELPDFVRNYPALVTRPYEGREVVAWDIAFTQYGLPKAWTPRFTDEGLSGQPGEVKVIAYNPTLLESQSCRQVLNLGGARPSISSGTITTIQKLFGFR
;
A
#
# COMPACT_ATOMS: atom_id res chain seq x y z
N MET A 1 -50.66 -7.10 48.92
CA MET A 1 -51.50 -6.34 47.95
C MET A 1 -50.79 -6.31 46.60
N ARG A 2 -51.39 -6.94 45.58
CA ARG A 2 -51.32 -6.73 44.10
C ARG A 2 -49.95 -6.37 43.50
N SER A 3 -49.22 -7.24 42.77
CA SER A 3 -49.51 -7.99 41.52
C SER A 3 -49.72 -7.13 40.26
N VAL A 4 -49.27 -7.68 39.11
CA VAL A 4 -49.54 -7.33 37.69
C VAL A 4 -48.39 -6.55 36.99
N ARG A 5 -47.87 -6.91 35.80
CA ARG A 5 -48.02 -8.03 34.83
C ARG A 5 -46.81 -8.02 33.88
N ARG A 6 -46.38 -9.20 33.43
CA ARG A 6 -45.64 -9.42 32.17
C ARG A 6 -46.56 -9.16 30.97
N ARG A 7 -46.01 -8.70 29.85
CA ARG A 7 -46.55 -8.95 28.50
C ARG A 7 -45.43 -9.35 27.55
N ASP A 8 -45.65 -10.49 26.93
CA ASP A 8 -44.97 -11.05 25.77
C ASP A 8 -45.22 -10.20 24.52
N LEU A 9 -44.27 -10.25 23.57
CA LEU A 9 -44.51 -9.96 22.16
C LEU A 9 -43.71 -10.95 21.30
N ALA A 10 -44.46 -11.59 20.40
CA ALA A 10 -44.10 -12.64 19.44
C ALA A 10 -42.99 -12.22 18.45
N LYS A 11 -42.07 -13.09 18.01
CA LYS A 11 -42.20 -14.15 16.97
C LYS A 11 -42.96 -13.71 15.70
N GLY A 12 -42.21 -13.34 14.66
CA GLY A 12 -42.58 -13.34 13.24
C GLY A 12 -41.36 -13.78 12.43
N THR A 13 -41.26 -15.05 12.05
CA THR A 13 -41.64 -15.64 10.74
C THR A 13 -40.63 -15.35 9.63
N GLU A 14 -39.94 -16.43 9.29
CA GLU A 14 -39.07 -16.68 8.14
C GLU A 14 -39.75 -16.34 6.81
N GLY A 15 -39.02 -15.62 5.95
CA GLY A 15 -39.36 -15.41 4.55
C GLY A 15 -38.30 -16.08 3.68
N ALA A 16 -38.62 -17.29 3.21
CA ALA A 16 -37.86 -17.99 2.18
C ALA A 16 -38.21 -17.45 0.78
N CYS A 17 -37.21 -17.27 -0.08
CA CYS A 17 -37.39 -17.13 -1.52
C CYS A 17 -36.29 -17.92 -2.26
N PRO A 18 -36.60 -18.46 -3.47
CA PRO A 18 -36.09 -19.76 -3.89
C PRO A 18 -34.93 -19.71 -4.88
N HIS A 19 -34.13 -20.76 -4.83
CA HIS A 19 -33.11 -21.12 -5.82
C HIS A 19 -33.74 -21.56 -7.16
N ALA A 20 -33.20 -21.05 -8.26
CA ALA A 20 -33.39 -21.61 -9.60
C ALA A 20 -32.03 -22.08 -10.15
N PRO A 21 -31.89 -23.32 -10.67
CA PRO A 21 -30.64 -23.80 -11.26
C PRO A 21 -30.60 -23.55 -12.78
N PHE A 22 -29.49 -22.99 -13.25
CA PHE A 22 -29.17 -22.86 -14.67
C PHE A 22 -28.72 -24.20 -15.26
N ARG A 23 -29.34 -24.58 -16.38
CA ARG A 23 -29.08 -25.82 -17.14
C ARG A 23 -27.80 -25.71 -17.97
N LEU A 24 -26.97 -26.76 -17.90
CA LEU A 24 -25.91 -27.08 -18.85
C LEU A 24 -26.48 -27.32 -20.27
N TRP A 25 -25.84 -26.74 -21.28
CA TRP A 25 -25.93 -27.21 -22.67
C TRP A 25 -24.63 -27.93 -23.04
N ARG A 26 -24.73 -29.24 -23.29
CA ARG A 26 -23.76 -30.01 -24.09
C ARG A 26 -24.19 -29.92 -25.55
N ARG A 27 -23.27 -29.63 -26.47
CA ARG A 27 -23.33 -30.18 -27.83
C ARG A 27 -21.93 -30.49 -28.34
N ALA A 28 -21.79 -31.74 -28.76
CA ALA A 28 -20.62 -32.30 -29.42
C ALA A 28 -20.60 -31.91 -30.90
N GLY A 29 -19.41 -31.77 -31.46
CA GLY A 29 -19.15 -31.77 -32.90
C GLY A 29 -17.87 -32.53 -33.18
N LYS A 30 -18.00 -33.76 -33.67
CA LYS A 30 -16.91 -34.58 -34.22
C LYS A 30 -16.60 -34.08 -35.64
N GLY A 31 -15.34 -33.83 -35.94
CA GLY A 31 -14.84 -33.59 -37.29
C GLY A 31 -13.56 -34.38 -37.51
N SER A 32 -13.67 -35.48 -38.24
CA SER A 32 -12.57 -36.33 -38.73
C SER A 32 -11.97 -35.73 -40.00
N ALA A 33 -10.65 -35.75 -40.15
CA ALA A 33 -10.01 -35.68 -41.46
C ALA A 33 -8.72 -36.51 -41.52
N GLN A 34 -8.61 -37.25 -42.61
CA GLN A 34 -7.67 -38.33 -42.91
C GLN A 34 -6.22 -37.86 -43.05
N ARG A 35 -5.30 -38.76 -42.65
CA ARG A 35 -3.90 -38.77 -43.10
C ARG A 35 -3.83 -39.39 -44.50
N VAL A 36 -3.13 -38.73 -45.40
CA VAL A 36 -2.46 -39.36 -46.54
C VAL A 36 -1.04 -38.84 -46.54
N GLY A 37 -0.08 -39.75 -46.40
CA GLY A 37 1.33 -39.45 -46.58
C GLY A 37 1.82 -40.07 -47.88
N THR A 38 2.83 -39.48 -48.52
CA THR A 38 3.86 -40.26 -49.21
C THR A 38 5.10 -39.44 -49.56
N ARG A 39 6.25 -40.03 -49.20
CA ARG A 39 7.52 -40.15 -49.95
C ARG A 39 8.45 -38.95 -50.14
N LEU A 40 9.54 -39.04 -49.38
CA LEU A 40 10.89 -38.56 -49.69
C LEU A 40 11.48 -39.27 -50.91
N ARG A 41 12.21 -38.53 -51.75
CA ARG A 41 13.37 -39.02 -52.50
C ARG A 41 14.44 -37.92 -52.56
N SER A 42 15.65 -38.30 -52.16
CA SER A 42 16.91 -37.57 -52.28
C SER A 42 17.63 -37.95 -53.57
N VAL A 43 18.28 -37.00 -54.25
CA VAL A 43 19.42 -37.26 -55.15
C VAL A 43 20.38 -36.05 -55.12
N HIS A 44 21.68 -36.36 -55.14
CA HIS A 44 22.84 -35.48 -54.98
C HIS A 44 23.39 -34.91 -56.30
N TRP A 45 23.89 -33.67 -56.18
CA TRP A 45 25.06 -32.95 -56.77
C TRP A 45 25.72 -33.35 -58.11
N THR A 46 25.96 -32.32 -58.94
CA THR A 46 27.23 -32.03 -59.66
C THR A 46 27.38 -30.51 -59.94
N THR A 47 28.57 -29.96 -59.68
CA THR A 47 29.12 -28.59 -59.93
C THR A 47 29.85 -28.50 -61.31
N PRO A 48 30.59 -27.44 -61.74
CA PRO A 48 30.73 -26.01 -61.32
C PRO A 48 30.75 -24.97 -62.50
N GLY A 49 30.77 -23.66 -62.19
CA GLY A 49 31.18 -22.57 -63.11
C GLY A 49 31.07 -21.14 -62.53
N ILE A 50 32.09 -20.66 -61.79
CA ILE A 50 33.03 -19.53 -62.06
C ILE A 50 32.33 -18.19 -62.45
N ALA A 51 32.01 -17.28 -61.50
CA ALA A 51 32.77 -16.11 -60.97
C ALA A 51 32.47 -14.76 -61.69
N PRO A 52 32.79 -13.56 -61.16
CA PRO A 52 32.75 -13.05 -59.77
C PRO A 52 32.01 -11.66 -59.68
N ALA A 53 31.28 -11.37 -58.61
CA ALA A 53 30.96 -9.97 -58.27
C ALA A 53 30.61 -9.78 -56.78
N LEU A 54 31.42 -8.94 -56.14
CA LEU A 54 31.19 -8.20 -54.90
C LEU A 54 30.48 -8.93 -53.74
N ARG A 55 31.31 -9.36 -52.78
CA ARG A 55 30.91 -9.67 -51.40
C ARG A 55 30.21 -8.46 -50.76
N ARG A 56 28.88 -8.40 -50.86
CA ARG A 56 28.05 -7.78 -49.83
C ARG A 56 27.83 -8.85 -48.77
N SER A 57 28.42 -8.64 -47.61
CA SER A 57 28.22 -9.49 -46.43
C SER A 57 26.73 -9.51 -46.07
N CYS A 58 25.99 -10.46 -46.61
CA CYS A 58 24.82 -11.03 -45.96
C CYS A 58 25.32 -11.83 -44.75
N LEU A 59 25.81 -11.14 -43.71
CA LEU A 59 25.64 -11.65 -42.36
C LEU A 59 24.15 -11.46 -42.07
N THR A 60 23.42 -12.50 -42.41
CA THR A 60 22.06 -12.76 -41.97
C THR A 60 21.95 -12.43 -40.49
N SER A 61 21.17 -11.37 -40.26
CA SER A 61 20.48 -10.94 -39.05
C SER A 61 19.93 -12.10 -38.20
N ILE A 62 20.81 -12.81 -37.49
CA ILE A 62 20.49 -13.68 -36.36
C ILE A 62 21.14 -13.10 -35.10
N LEU A 63 21.10 -11.77 -34.98
CA LEU A 63 21.55 -11.04 -33.80
C LEU A 63 20.57 -9.90 -33.48
N SER A 64 19.27 -10.16 -33.62
CA SER A 64 18.21 -9.18 -33.32
C SER A 64 16.99 -9.83 -32.64
N LEU A 65 17.14 -11.05 -32.12
CA LEU A 65 16.12 -11.75 -31.35
C LEU A 65 16.64 -12.18 -29.96
N LEU A 66 17.62 -11.47 -29.42
CA LEU A 66 17.66 -11.19 -27.98
C LEU A 66 16.62 -10.10 -27.72
N PHE A 67 15.35 -10.44 -28.00
CA PHE A 67 14.25 -9.88 -27.24
C PHE A 67 14.58 -10.32 -25.82
N ILE A 68 15.10 -9.39 -25.03
CA ILE A 68 14.97 -9.45 -23.58
C ILE A 68 13.46 -9.41 -23.36
N ALA A 69 12.83 -10.58 -23.44
CA ALA A 69 11.67 -10.87 -22.65
C ALA A 69 12.19 -10.75 -21.21
N VAL A 70 12.18 -9.52 -20.70
CA VAL A 70 11.91 -9.33 -19.29
C VAL A 70 10.54 -9.98 -19.16
N LEU A 71 10.53 -11.29 -18.89
CA LEU A 71 9.45 -11.86 -18.12
C LEU A 71 9.47 -11.01 -16.86
N SER A 72 8.65 -9.95 -16.85
CA SER A 72 8.10 -9.42 -15.63
C SER A 72 7.38 -10.61 -15.04
N ALA A 73 8.10 -11.44 -14.30
CA ALA A 73 7.53 -12.21 -13.24
C ALA A 73 6.89 -11.13 -12.38
N GLN A 74 5.60 -10.88 -12.61
CA GLN A 74 4.81 -10.11 -11.68
C GLN A 74 4.95 -10.88 -10.38
N ALA A 75 5.78 -10.36 -9.49
CA ALA A 75 5.92 -10.95 -8.18
C ALA A 75 4.53 -10.84 -7.56
N ASN A 76 3.87 -11.97 -7.38
CA ASN A 76 2.52 -11.98 -6.87
C ASN A 76 2.58 -11.45 -5.43
N LEU A 77 1.81 -10.41 -5.15
CA LEU A 77 1.62 -9.89 -3.81
C LEU A 77 1.19 -11.04 -2.89
N ILE A 78 2.01 -11.37 -1.89
CA ILE A 78 1.70 -12.44 -0.93
C ILE A 78 1.21 -11.86 0.39
N TRP A 79 0.44 -12.66 1.14
CA TRP A 79 0.05 -12.30 2.50
C TRP A 79 1.26 -12.33 3.46
N PRO A 80 1.38 -11.40 4.43
CA PRO A 80 2.58 -11.26 5.26
C PRO A 80 2.71 -12.29 6.39
N THR A 81 1.73 -13.17 6.58
CA THR A 81 1.71 -14.18 7.67
C THR A 81 1.30 -15.56 7.13
N PRO A 82 1.56 -16.66 7.86
CA PRO A 82 1.15 -18.00 7.45
C PRO A 82 -0.35 -18.28 7.62
N ASN A 83 -1.14 -17.35 8.17
CA ASN A 83 -2.59 -17.53 8.31
C ASN A 83 -3.26 -17.49 6.92
N PRO A 84 -3.90 -18.58 6.46
CA PRO A 84 -4.46 -18.65 5.10
C PRO A 84 -5.85 -18.02 4.97
N ALA A 85 -6.46 -17.59 6.08
CA ALA A 85 -7.86 -17.18 6.13
C ALA A 85 -8.20 -16.08 5.12
N PHE A 86 -7.32 -15.08 4.93
CA PHE A 86 -7.53 -14.06 3.90
C PHE A 86 -7.58 -14.67 2.49
N GLN A 87 -6.62 -15.52 2.12
CA GLN A 87 -6.55 -16.14 0.79
C GLN A 87 -7.75 -17.07 0.53
N GLU A 88 -8.24 -17.72 1.57
CA GLU A 88 -9.43 -18.58 1.53
C GLU A 88 -10.76 -17.79 1.51
N GLY A 89 -10.72 -16.46 1.56
CA GLY A 89 -11.93 -15.62 1.52
C GLY A 89 -12.73 -15.63 2.82
N ARG A 90 -12.10 -16.02 3.94
CA ARG A 90 -12.74 -16.04 5.27
C ARG A 90 -12.97 -14.63 5.83
N PRO A 91 -13.89 -14.48 6.80
CA PRO A 91 -14.17 -13.18 7.41
C PRO A 91 -12.98 -12.66 8.23
N VAL A 92 -12.97 -11.35 8.53
CA VAL A 92 -11.82 -10.65 9.17
C VAL A 92 -11.49 -11.19 10.56
N GLU A 93 -12.48 -11.73 11.26
CA GLU A 93 -12.36 -12.37 12.57
C GLU A 93 -11.40 -13.57 12.56
N ASP A 94 -11.17 -14.16 11.39
CA ASP A 94 -10.29 -15.32 11.22
C ASP A 94 -8.81 -14.93 10.99
N TYR A 95 -8.46 -13.64 11.01
CA TYR A 95 -7.06 -13.21 10.91
C TYR A 95 -6.72 -11.87 11.57
N VAL A 96 -7.70 -11.04 11.92
CA VAL A 96 -7.47 -9.72 12.53
C VAL A 96 -7.40 -9.82 14.04
N GLN A 97 -6.34 -9.25 14.62
CA GLN A 97 -6.17 -9.14 16.06
C GLN A 97 -6.91 -7.89 16.58
N PRO A 98 -8.00 -8.03 17.36
CA PRO A 98 -8.59 -6.89 18.04
C PRO A 98 -7.69 -6.34 19.15
N THR A 99 -7.89 -5.07 19.47
CA THR A 99 -7.34 -4.44 20.68
C THR A 99 -8.02 -4.96 21.95
N VAL A 100 -7.71 -4.34 23.10
CA VAL A 100 -8.36 -4.67 24.39
C VAL A 100 -9.89 -4.51 24.37
N SER A 101 -10.46 -3.78 23.40
CA SER A 101 -11.92 -3.64 23.26
C SER A 101 -12.63 -4.94 22.88
N GLY A 102 -11.91 -5.92 22.32
CA GLY A 102 -12.48 -7.16 21.79
C GLY A 102 -13.25 -7.00 20.46
N ARG A 103 -13.39 -5.77 19.95
CA ARG A 103 -14.04 -5.50 18.66
C ARG A 103 -13.04 -5.69 17.52
N VAL A 104 -13.35 -6.55 16.55
CA VAL A 104 -12.45 -6.91 15.45
C VAL A 104 -12.00 -5.69 14.65
N GLU A 105 -12.90 -4.71 14.48
CA GLU A 105 -12.64 -3.49 13.73
C GLU A 105 -11.47 -2.70 14.31
N SER A 106 -11.21 -2.81 15.62
CA SER A 106 -10.13 -2.08 16.27
C SER A 106 -8.71 -2.49 15.82
N GLY A 107 -8.58 -3.64 15.14
CA GLY A 107 -7.36 -4.09 14.48
C GLY A 107 -7.29 -3.74 12.98
N LEU A 108 -8.35 -3.16 12.40
CA LEU A 108 -8.38 -2.71 11.00
C LEU A 108 -7.74 -1.33 10.85
N PHE A 109 -7.53 -0.91 9.60
CA PHE A 109 -7.04 0.44 9.30
C PHE A 109 -8.10 1.51 9.53
N GLY A 110 -7.68 2.71 9.91
CA GLY A 110 -8.54 3.89 9.99
C GLY A 110 -8.92 4.31 11.41
N CYS A 111 -9.98 5.10 11.53
CA CYS A 111 -10.49 5.60 12.81
C CYS A 111 -11.32 4.54 13.53
N VAL A 112 -10.66 3.50 14.04
CA VAL A 112 -11.33 2.30 14.57
C VAL A 112 -11.00 1.99 16.04
N ARG A 113 -10.09 2.76 16.65
CA ARG A 113 -9.70 2.60 18.06
C ARG A 113 -10.41 3.63 18.94
N ASN A 114 -10.57 3.33 20.23
CA ASN A 114 -11.22 4.20 21.22
C ASN A 114 -12.60 4.71 20.77
N GLY A 115 -13.47 3.83 20.29
CA GLY A 115 -14.81 4.19 19.80
C GLY A 115 -14.81 5.01 18.50
N GLY A 116 -13.70 4.97 17.74
CA GLY A 116 -13.54 5.67 16.47
C GLY A 116 -12.76 6.98 16.57
N ASN A 117 -12.28 7.36 17.75
CA ASN A 117 -11.57 8.62 17.96
C ASN A 117 -10.05 8.50 17.82
N ARG A 118 -9.53 7.29 17.58
CA ARG A 118 -8.09 7.06 17.42
C ARG A 118 -7.81 6.31 16.11
N PHE A 119 -6.89 6.89 15.34
CA PHE A 119 -6.42 6.35 14.08
C PHE A 119 -5.51 5.14 14.29
N HIS A 120 -5.69 4.13 13.46
CA HIS A 120 -4.82 2.98 13.30
C HIS A 120 -4.24 2.96 11.88
N GLY A 121 -2.91 3.07 11.77
CA GLY A 121 -2.21 3.20 10.49
C GLY A 121 -1.93 1.89 9.77
N GLY A 122 -2.44 0.76 10.25
CA GLY A 122 -2.14 -0.56 9.70
C GLY A 122 -3.25 -1.57 9.90
N LEU A 123 -2.88 -2.83 9.71
CA LEU A 123 -3.70 -4.01 9.93
C LEU A 123 -3.00 -4.90 10.96
N ASP A 124 -3.70 -5.22 12.05
CA ASP A 124 -3.19 -6.09 13.11
C ASP A 124 -3.57 -7.54 12.82
N LEU A 125 -2.58 -8.43 12.66
CA LEU A 125 -2.78 -9.83 12.28
C LEU A 125 -2.32 -10.77 13.40
N TYR A 126 -3.22 -11.64 13.88
CA TYR A 126 -2.88 -12.56 14.96
C TYR A 126 -2.07 -13.78 14.48
N PRO A 127 -1.29 -14.43 15.36
CA PRO A 127 -0.57 -15.66 15.04
C PRO A 127 -1.46 -16.90 15.09
N ILE A 128 -1.16 -17.88 14.25
CA ILE A 128 -1.78 -19.21 14.25
C ILE A 128 -0.94 -20.28 14.97
N LYS A 129 0.33 -20.00 15.28
CA LYS A 129 1.20 -20.89 16.05
C LYS A 129 1.79 -20.17 17.27
N ARG A 130 1.84 -20.89 18.39
CA ARG A 130 2.44 -20.42 19.65
C ARG A 130 3.28 -21.51 20.29
N ASP A 131 4.29 -21.10 21.05
CA ASP A 131 5.09 -22.01 21.86
C ASP A 131 4.38 -22.36 23.20
N ARG A 132 5.04 -23.17 24.04
CA ARG A 132 4.51 -23.57 25.35
C ARG A 132 4.34 -22.41 26.34
N ARG A 133 5.00 -21.28 26.09
CA ARG A 133 4.89 -20.04 26.90
C ARG A 133 3.83 -19.10 26.35
N GLY A 134 3.16 -19.45 25.24
CA GLY A 134 2.15 -18.63 24.58
C GLY A 134 2.72 -17.56 23.66
N GLU A 135 4.03 -17.55 23.39
CA GLU A 135 4.65 -16.59 22.47
C GLU A 135 4.44 -17.03 21.00
N PRO A 136 4.25 -16.09 20.06
CA PRO A 136 4.06 -16.41 18.65
C PRO A 136 5.27 -17.11 18.03
N LEU A 137 5.00 -18.02 17.08
CA LEU A 137 6.03 -18.69 16.27
C LEU A 137 5.95 -18.37 14.78
N ASP A 138 4.95 -17.57 14.39
CA ASP A 138 4.66 -17.30 12.99
C ASP A 138 5.78 -16.49 12.34
N PRO A 139 6.35 -16.96 11.21
CA PRO A 139 7.23 -16.13 10.40
C PRO A 139 6.46 -14.96 9.76
N ILE A 140 7.15 -13.83 9.59
CA ILE A 140 6.66 -12.67 8.86
C ILE A 140 7.37 -12.63 7.51
N TYR A 141 6.61 -12.44 6.42
CA TYR A 141 7.14 -12.46 5.06
C TYR A 141 7.19 -11.07 4.42
N ALA A 142 8.22 -10.82 3.62
CA ALA A 142 8.20 -9.74 2.65
C ALA A 142 7.09 -9.99 1.62
N VAL A 143 6.22 -9.00 1.39
CA VAL A 143 4.99 -9.20 0.60
C VAL A 143 5.25 -9.11 -0.91
N LEU A 144 6.33 -8.43 -1.27
CA LEU A 144 6.83 -8.21 -2.62
C LEU A 144 8.35 -8.08 -2.58
N PRO A 145 9.05 -8.23 -3.73
CA PRO A 145 10.47 -7.92 -3.83
C PRO A 145 10.74 -6.46 -3.45
N GLY A 146 11.91 -6.20 -2.89
CA GLY A 146 12.27 -4.84 -2.48
C GLY A 146 13.62 -4.76 -1.78
N GLN A 147 13.89 -3.60 -1.21
CA GLN A 147 15.06 -3.34 -0.38
C GLN A 147 14.62 -3.09 1.06
N VAL A 148 15.27 -3.75 2.02
CA VAL A 148 15.15 -3.40 3.43
C VAL A 148 15.79 -2.04 3.62
N VAL A 149 15.00 -1.02 3.96
CA VAL A 149 15.48 0.37 4.08
C VAL A 149 15.66 0.80 5.54
N TYR A 150 15.05 0.06 6.48
CA TYR A 150 15.19 0.34 7.90
C TYR A 150 14.93 -0.90 8.76
N VAL A 151 15.67 -1.00 9.87
CA VAL A 151 15.46 -2.02 10.90
C VAL A 151 15.67 -1.43 12.28
N ASN A 152 14.65 -1.46 13.13
CA ASN A 152 14.81 -1.24 14.58
C ASN A 152 14.84 -2.59 15.31
N ARG A 153 15.96 -2.88 15.98
CA ARG A 153 16.11 -4.11 16.80
C ARG A 153 15.81 -3.90 18.28
N VAL A 154 15.63 -2.66 18.72
CA VAL A 154 15.44 -2.32 20.13
C VAL A 154 13.96 -2.07 20.41
N ALA A 155 13.33 -3.00 21.14
CA ALA A 155 11.90 -2.98 21.42
C ALA A 155 11.42 -1.66 22.06
N GLY A 156 12.20 -1.11 23.01
CA GLY A 156 11.80 0.10 23.74
C GLY A 156 11.90 1.41 22.95
N HIS A 157 12.53 1.43 21.77
CA HIS A 157 12.77 2.69 21.04
C HIS A 157 11.54 3.22 20.30
N SER A 158 10.49 2.41 20.10
CA SER A 158 9.31 2.81 19.31
C SER A 158 8.05 2.14 19.83
N SER A 159 6.89 2.78 19.63
CA SER A 159 5.60 2.12 19.80
C SER A 159 5.43 0.92 18.88
N PHE A 160 6.12 0.87 17.74
CA PHE A 160 6.17 -0.30 16.85
C PHE A 160 7.02 -1.45 17.41
N GLY A 161 7.79 -1.23 18.47
CA GLY A 161 8.73 -2.23 18.98
C GLY A 161 9.88 -2.48 18.03
N ARG A 162 10.23 -3.75 17.86
CA ARG A 162 11.12 -4.16 16.78
C ARG A 162 10.33 -4.15 15.48
N TYR A 163 10.86 -3.45 14.48
CA TYR A 163 10.18 -3.34 13.19
C TYR A 163 11.16 -3.22 12.03
N ILE A 164 10.68 -3.58 10.86
CA ILE A 164 11.37 -3.51 9.59
C ILE A 164 10.54 -2.67 8.63
N VAL A 165 11.21 -1.85 7.81
CA VAL A 165 10.60 -1.22 6.64
C VAL A 165 11.27 -1.76 5.39
N VAL A 166 10.46 -2.21 4.44
CA VAL A 166 10.88 -2.62 3.10
C VAL A 166 10.32 -1.61 2.11
N GLU A 167 11.17 -1.07 1.24
CA GLU A 167 10.74 -0.25 0.11
C GLU A 167 10.68 -1.14 -1.15
N HIS A 168 9.55 -1.11 -1.82
CA HIS A 168 9.31 -1.83 -3.08
C HIS A 168 9.67 -0.90 -4.25
N ASP A 169 10.96 -0.69 -4.44
CA ASP A 169 11.54 0.23 -5.43
C ASP A 169 11.45 -0.25 -6.89
N GLY A 170 11.03 -1.50 -7.11
CA GLY A 170 10.62 -2.00 -8.43
C GLY A 170 9.20 -1.61 -8.84
N GLU A 171 8.41 -1.08 -7.92
CA GLU A 171 7.03 -0.62 -8.15
C GLU A 171 6.99 0.87 -8.54
N VAL A 172 5.94 1.28 -9.24
CA VAL A 172 5.74 2.68 -9.63
C VAL A 172 4.34 3.14 -9.19
N PRO A 173 4.24 4.08 -8.23
CA PRO A 173 5.33 4.62 -7.44
C PRO A 173 5.91 3.54 -6.51
N ALA A 174 7.18 3.72 -6.12
CA ALA A 174 7.74 2.94 -5.02
C ALA A 174 6.90 3.19 -3.76
N PHE A 175 6.71 2.17 -2.94
CA PHE A 175 5.97 2.28 -1.69
C PHE A 175 6.62 1.44 -0.61
N TYR A 176 6.35 1.79 0.65
CA TYR A 176 6.88 1.05 1.78
C TYR A 176 5.88 0.02 2.28
N THR A 177 6.39 -1.07 2.84
CA THR A 177 5.70 -1.91 3.81
C THR A 177 6.42 -1.88 5.15
N LEU A 178 5.65 -1.83 6.24
CA LEU A 178 6.18 -1.83 7.60
C LEU A 178 5.69 -3.07 8.35
N TYR A 179 6.60 -3.74 9.04
CA TYR A 179 6.36 -4.96 9.79
C TYR A 179 6.78 -4.76 11.23
N ALA A 180 5.82 -4.64 12.16
CA ALA A 180 6.07 -4.26 13.55
C ALA A 180 5.79 -5.37 14.55
N HIS A 181 6.09 -5.05 15.82
CA HIS A 181 5.91 -5.89 17.00
C HIS A 181 6.71 -7.20 16.99
N MET A 182 7.76 -7.28 16.17
CA MET A 182 8.50 -8.53 15.95
C MET A 182 9.16 -9.05 17.24
N ALA A 183 9.22 -10.37 17.39
CA ALA A 183 10.03 -11.02 18.43
C ALA A 183 11.50 -10.94 18.05
N THR A 184 11.82 -11.31 16.81
CA THR A 184 13.18 -11.35 16.26
C THR A 184 13.20 -10.86 14.82
N VAL A 185 14.35 -10.32 14.41
CA VAL A 185 14.66 -10.00 13.01
C VAL A 185 15.42 -11.17 12.41
N GLY A 186 15.08 -11.56 11.17
CA GLY A 186 15.68 -12.67 10.45
C GLY A 186 17.17 -12.48 10.17
N LYS A 187 17.88 -13.60 9.97
CA LYS A 187 19.30 -13.58 9.60
C LYS A 187 19.47 -12.92 8.24
N GLY A 188 20.45 -12.02 8.10
CA GLY A 188 20.74 -11.30 6.85
C GLY A 188 19.80 -10.11 6.58
N ILE A 189 18.76 -9.92 7.40
CA ILE A 189 17.84 -8.79 7.26
C ILE A 189 18.44 -7.55 7.90
N ALA A 190 18.98 -6.64 7.09
CA ALA A 190 19.59 -5.38 7.50
C ALA A 190 19.33 -4.31 6.44
N PRO A 191 19.43 -3.00 6.78
CA PRO A 191 19.33 -1.94 5.78
C PRO A 191 20.28 -2.20 4.58
N GLY A 192 19.76 -2.04 3.36
CA GLY A 192 20.44 -2.33 2.10
C GLY A 192 20.20 -3.75 1.56
N ALA A 193 19.76 -4.71 2.39
CA ALA A 193 19.50 -6.08 1.94
C ALA A 193 18.33 -6.14 0.93
N ARG A 194 18.50 -6.91 -0.14
CA ARG A 194 17.42 -7.24 -1.08
C ARG A 194 16.63 -8.43 -0.58
N VAL A 195 15.31 -8.37 -0.75
CA VAL A 195 14.38 -9.44 -0.39
C VAL A 195 13.48 -9.74 -1.57
N GLU A 196 13.10 -11.00 -1.71
CA GLU A 196 12.05 -11.45 -2.62
C GLU A 196 10.72 -11.60 -1.87
N ALA A 197 9.60 -11.64 -2.60
CA ALA A 197 8.31 -12.05 -2.03
C ALA A 197 8.45 -13.41 -1.31
N GLY A 198 7.97 -13.51 -0.07
CA GLY A 198 8.08 -14.74 0.74
C GLY A 198 9.34 -14.83 1.59
N THR A 199 10.30 -13.92 1.43
CA THR A 199 11.49 -13.88 2.29
C THR A 199 11.08 -13.71 3.75
N VAL A 200 11.55 -14.58 4.63
CA VAL A 200 11.29 -14.48 6.07
C VAL A 200 12.06 -13.29 6.65
N LEU A 201 11.32 -12.24 7.02
CA LEU A 201 11.85 -11.02 7.62
C LEU A 201 12.17 -11.19 9.10
N GLY A 202 11.51 -12.15 9.76
CA GLY A 202 11.69 -12.46 11.17
C GLY A 202 10.48 -13.20 11.74
N ILE A 203 10.36 -13.23 13.06
CA ILE A 203 9.28 -13.91 13.77
C ILE A 203 8.36 -12.90 14.43
N MET A 204 7.05 -13.13 14.31
CA MET A 204 6.01 -12.34 14.96
C MET A 204 6.23 -12.31 16.47
N GLY A 205 5.84 -11.20 17.12
CA GLY A 205 5.96 -11.09 18.56
C GLY A 205 4.92 -10.15 19.15
N ARG A 206 5.34 -9.49 20.23
CA ARG A 206 4.54 -8.51 20.98
C ARG A 206 5.41 -7.35 21.48
N SER A 207 6.51 -7.06 20.78
CA SER A 207 7.45 -6.03 21.22
C SER A 207 6.88 -4.63 20.97
N ALA A 208 7.05 -3.72 21.93
CA ALA A 208 6.70 -2.31 21.81
C ALA A 208 7.38 -1.53 22.95
N SER A 209 7.36 -0.20 22.90
CA SER A 209 7.71 0.65 24.04
C SER A 209 6.70 0.55 25.19
N TYR A 210 5.57 -0.14 24.97
CA TYR A 210 4.55 -0.49 25.96
C TYR A 210 4.32 -2.01 25.98
N ASN A 211 3.56 -2.51 26.96
CA ASN A 211 3.27 -3.94 27.06
C ASN A 211 2.07 -4.35 26.21
N ILE A 212 2.27 -5.29 25.27
CA ILE A 212 1.21 -5.99 24.53
C ILE A 212 1.11 -7.40 25.12
N PRO A 213 0.00 -7.83 25.75
CA PRO A 213 -0.07 -9.16 26.36
C PRO A 213 0.05 -10.27 25.32
N GLN A 214 0.50 -11.45 25.76
CA GLN A 214 0.72 -12.62 24.89
C GLN A 214 -0.53 -12.98 24.08
N SER A 215 -1.70 -12.95 24.71
CA SER A 215 -3.00 -13.22 24.06
C SER A 215 -3.36 -12.24 22.94
N ARG A 216 -2.69 -11.08 22.86
CA ARG A 216 -2.86 -10.09 21.79
C ARG A 216 -1.55 -9.83 21.02
N ALA A 217 -0.59 -10.75 21.08
CA ALA A 217 0.57 -10.69 20.21
C ALA A 217 0.11 -10.73 18.74
N HIS A 218 0.69 -9.88 17.89
CA HIS A 218 0.28 -9.71 16.49
C HIS A 218 1.40 -9.11 15.65
N LEU A 219 1.25 -9.19 14.33
CA LEU A 219 1.94 -8.32 13.39
C LEU A 219 1.10 -7.04 13.20
N HIS A 220 1.69 -5.88 13.45
CA HIS A 220 1.16 -4.61 12.90
C HIS A 220 1.78 -4.40 11.52
N PHE A 221 0.95 -4.38 10.49
CA PHE A 221 1.37 -4.30 9.09
C PHE A 221 0.85 -3.02 8.41
N GLU A 222 1.73 -2.25 7.77
CA GLU A 222 1.34 -1.04 7.01
C GLU A 222 1.81 -1.10 5.57
N ILE A 223 1.11 -0.37 4.69
CA ILE A 223 1.50 -0.06 3.32
C ILE A 223 1.33 1.44 3.12
N GLY A 224 2.31 2.13 2.53
CA GLY A 224 2.19 3.58 2.36
C GLY A 224 3.33 4.28 1.65
N LEU A 225 3.36 5.59 1.82
CA LEU A 225 4.38 6.49 1.27
C LEU A 225 5.11 7.25 2.38
N ARG A 226 6.34 7.67 2.10
CA ARG A 226 7.18 8.49 2.99
C ARG A 226 7.07 9.96 2.60
N LEU A 227 6.87 10.85 3.57
CA LEU A 227 6.59 12.26 3.28
C LEU A 227 7.83 13.05 2.83
N SER A 228 8.97 12.90 3.52
CA SER A 228 10.15 13.75 3.29
C SER A 228 11.48 13.00 3.46
N ASP A 229 12.52 13.39 2.72
CA ASP A 229 13.91 12.96 2.96
C ASP A 229 14.54 13.75 4.10
N ASP A 230 14.23 15.04 4.22
CA ASP A 230 14.65 15.90 5.33
C ASP A 230 13.67 15.87 6.51
N PHE A 231 13.31 14.68 6.97
CA PHE A 231 12.43 14.56 8.15
C PHE A 231 13.10 15.06 9.44
N GLN A 232 14.44 14.99 9.51
CA GLN A 232 15.18 15.43 10.70
C GLN A 232 15.02 16.93 10.93
N GLY A 233 15.11 17.75 9.87
CA GLY A 233 14.90 19.19 9.98
C GLY A 233 13.54 19.55 10.57
N TRP A 234 12.46 18.86 10.15
CA TRP A 234 11.13 19.05 10.74
C TRP A 234 11.08 18.58 12.20
N PHE A 235 11.68 17.44 12.52
CA PHE A 235 11.67 16.85 13.86
C PHE A 235 12.35 17.76 14.89
N ASP A 236 13.51 18.32 14.57
CA ASP A 236 14.27 19.19 15.47
C ASP A 236 13.51 20.49 15.79
N GLN A 237 12.73 21.00 14.84
CA GLN A 237 11.90 22.19 15.03
C GLN A 237 10.74 21.97 16.01
N GLN A 238 10.32 20.73 16.25
CA GLN A 238 9.22 20.45 17.17
C GLN A 238 9.64 20.52 18.65
N GLY A 239 10.94 20.57 18.93
CA GLY A 239 11.45 20.64 20.31
C GLY A 239 11.11 19.40 21.15
N PHE A 240 11.01 18.22 20.51
CA PHE A 240 10.79 16.99 21.25
C PHE A 240 11.95 16.75 22.23
N GLY A 241 11.62 16.39 23.47
CA GLY A 241 12.63 16.05 24.49
C GLY A 241 13.36 14.72 24.24
N SER A 242 13.14 14.09 23.08
CA SER A 242 13.74 12.81 22.69
C SER A 242 14.41 12.94 21.32
N GLN A 243 15.46 12.14 21.09
CA GLN A 243 16.14 12.08 19.81
C GLN A 243 15.33 11.27 18.79
N ASN A 244 15.41 11.65 17.51
CA ASN A 244 14.91 10.83 16.42
C ASN A 244 15.84 9.62 16.17
N ARG A 245 15.47 8.46 16.72
CA ARG A 245 16.23 7.20 16.56
C ARG A 245 15.96 6.47 15.24
N HIS A 246 15.06 7.02 14.41
CA HIS A 246 14.50 6.32 13.25
C HIS A 246 14.81 7.02 11.92
N GLY A 247 15.50 8.17 11.96
CA GLY A 247 15.81 8.97 10.78
C GLY A 247 14.55 9.27 9.95
N LYS A 248 14.66 9.17 8.63
CA LYS A 248 13.53 9.36 7.71
C LYS A 248 12.48 8.24 7.71
N TRP A 249 12.75 7.12 8.39
CA TRP A 249 11.81 5.99 8.55
C TRP A 249 11.11 5.99 9.92
N ASN A 250 11.08 7.16 10.56
CA ASN A 250 10.23 7.41 11.73
C ASN A 250 8.76 7.33 11.31
N GLY A 251 7.91 6.66 12.11
CA GLY A 251 6.47 6.53 11.84
C GLY A 251 5.73 7.86 11.66
N MET A 252 6.26 8.96 12.20
CA MET A 252 5.70 10.30 11.98
C MET A 252 5.92 10.84 10.56
N ASN A 253 6.89 10.28 9.81
CA ASN A 253 7.18 10.60 8.43
C ASN A 253 6.49 9.66 7.43
N LEU A 254 5.79 8.65 7.94
CA LEU A 254 5.13 7.62 7.12
C LEU A 254 3.62 7.87 7.11
N VAL A 255 3.01 7.68 5.95
CA VAL A 255 1.56 7.81 5.77
C VAL A 255 1.03 6.60 5.01
N ALA A 256 0.19 5.85 5.70
CA ALA A 256 -0.34 4.58 5.22
C ALA A 256 -1.68 4.73 4.48
N VAL A 257 -1.99 3.72 3.68
CA VAL A 257 -3.34 3.41 3.17
C VAL A 257 -3.83 2.11 3.80
N ASP A 258 -5.11 1.80 3.60
CA ASP A 258 -5.71 0.56 4.10
C ASP A 258 -5.07 -0.66 3.41
N PRO A 259 -4.29 -1.48 4.12
CA PRO A 259 -3.68 -2.65 3.53
C PRO A 259 -4.75 -3.65 3.08
N LEU A 260 -5.79 -3.86 3.89
CA LEU A 260 -6.82 -4.85 3.59
C LEU A 260 -7.58 -4.47 2.32
N ALA A 261 -7.96 -3.19 2.17
CA ALA A 261 -8.60 -2.71 0.95
C ALA A 261 -7.71 -2.89 -0.29
N PHE A 262 -6.39 -2.66 -0.17
CA PHE A 262 -5.45 -2.91 -1.27
C PHE A 262 -5.44 -4.39 -1.66
N TYR A 263 -5.22 -5.30 -0.72
CA TYR A 263 -5.23 -6.75 -0.98
C TYR A 263 -6.56 -7.23 -1.56
N GLN A 264 -7.69 -6.73 -1.05
CA GLN A 264 -9.01 -7.06 -1.57
C GLN A 264 -9.18 -6.59 -3.02
N SER A 265 -8.73 -5.37 -3.35
CA SER A 265 -8.81 -4.84 -4.71
C SER A 265 -7.94 -5.61 -5.71
N ILE A 266 -6.74 -6.05 -5.32
CA ILE A 266 -5.88 -6.93 -6.14
C ILE A 266 -6.57 -8.28 -6.35
N ARG A 267 -7.06 -8.91 -5.27
CA ARG A 267 -7.73 -10.23 -5.33
C ARG A 267 -8.99 -10.21 -6.20
N ALA A 268 -9.74 -9.11 -6.15
CA ALA A 268 -10.93 -8.90 -6.97
C ALA A 268 -10.61 -8.53 -8.44
N GLY A 269 -9.33 -8.30 -8.78
CA GLY A 269 -8.92 -7.84 -10.10
C GLY A 269 -9.35 -6.40 -10.43
N GLU A 270 -9.73 -5.61 -9.41
CA GLU A 270 -10.14 -4.21 -9.59
C GLU A 270 -8.96 -3.29 -9.86
N VAL A 271 -7.77 -3.68 -9.39
CA VAL A 271 -6.50 -3.01 -9.62
C VAL A 271 -5.41 -4.04 -9.84
N LYS A 272 -4.36 -3.66 -10.54
CA LYS A 272 -3.19 -4.50 -10.82
C LYS A 272 -2.00 -4.21 -9.92
N ASN A 273 -1.93 -3.00 -9.36
CA ASN A 273 -0.80 -2.50 -8.60
C ASN A 273 -1.22 -1.40 -7.62
N PHE A 274 -0.26 -0.93 -6.84
CA PHE A 274 -0.47 0.11 -5.83
C PHE A 274 -0.90 1.45 -6.43
N PHE A 275 -0.40 1.83 -7.61
CA PHE A 275 -0.76 3.09 -8.24
C PHE A 275 -2.23 3.15 -8.64
N GLU A 276 -2.74 2.11 -9.29
CA GLU A 276 -4.16 2.01 -9.63
C GLU A 276 -5.04 2.04 -8.37
N HIS A 277 -4.59 1.43 -7.26
CA HIS A 277 -5.26 1.54 -5.97
C HIS A 277 -5.31 2.99 -5.47
N LEU A 278 -4.18 3.70 -5.47
CA LEU A 278 -4.12 5.11 -5.06
C LEU A 278 -5.04 6.01 -5.90
N GLN A 279 -5.12 5.76 -7.20
CA GLN A 279 -6.00 6.52 -8.11
C GLN A 279 -7.48 6.34 -7.76
N ARG A 280 -7.88 5.14 -7.31
CA ARG A 280 -9.27 4.82 -6.92
C ARG A 280 -9.67 5.34 -5.55
N LEU A 281 -8.73 5.57 -4.64
CA LEU A 281 -9.05 6.14 -3.32
C LEU A 281 -9.82 7.46 -3.50
N PRO A 282 -10.82 7.79 -2.68
CA PRO A 282 -11.51 9.08 -2.79
C PRO A 282 -10.59 10.28 -2.50
N THR A 283 -10.87 11.43 -3.11
CA THR A 283 -10.25 12.72 -2.74
C THR A 283 -11.17 13.43 -1.78
N VAL A 284 -10.71 13.70 -0.56
CA VAL A 284 -11.49 14.42 0.45
C VAL A 284 -11.26 15.91 0.38
N ALA A 285 -10.03 16.34 0.14
CA ALA A 285 -9.71 17.75 -0.03
C ALA A 285 -8.62 17.95 -1.10
N ARG A 286 -8.65 19.10 -1.77
CA ARG A 286 -7.55 19.63 -2.56
C ARG A 286 -7.06 20.91 -1.90
N ILE A 287 -5.76 20.97 -1.62
CA ILE A 287 -5.12 22.08 -0.96
C ILE A 287 -4.03 22.62 -1.87
N ARG A 288 -4.04 23.94 -2.11
CA ARG A 288 -2.98 24.64 -2.80
C ARG A 288 -1.90 25.06 -1.81
N VAL A 289 -0.65 24.82 -2.18
CA VAL A 289 0.53 25.35 -1.50
C VAL A 289 1.30 26.21 -2.50
N HIS A 290 1.45 27.51 -2.23
CA HIS A 290 2.25 28.41 -3.04
C HIS A 290 3.74 28.20 -2.75
N SER A 291 4.40 27.40 -3.56
CA SER A 291 5.83 27.15 -3.50
C SER A 291 6.37 26.89 -4.90
N ARG A 292 7.56 27.44 -5.17
CA ARG A 292 8.35 27.15 -6.38
C ARG A 292 9.25 25.92 -6.19
N GLU A 293 9.37 25.45 -4.95
CA GLU A 293 10.21 24.29 -4.64
C GLU A 293 9.59 23.02 -5.21
N LEU A 294 10.46 22.11 -5.66
CA LEU A 294 10.10 20.73 -5.96
C LEU A 294 10.29 19.91 -4.67
N PRO A 295 9.22 19.41 -4.02
CA PRO A 295 9.35 18.62 -2.80
C PRO A 295 10.03 17.27 -3.04
N ASP A 296 10.70 16.72 -2.03
CA ASP A 296 11.24 15.36 -2.08
C ASP A 296 10.16 14.33 -2.39
N PHE A 297 8.96 14.53 -1.86
CA PHE A 297 7.81 13.68 -2.17
C PHE A 297 7.56 13.56 -3.68
N VAL A 298 7.61 14.67 -4.40
CA VAL A 298 7.40 14.69 -5.86
C VAL A 298 8.59 14.06 -6.59
N ARG A 299 9.82 14.28 -6.12
CA ARG A 299 11.02 13.60 -6.65
C ARG A 299 10.95 12.08 -6.49
N ASN A 300 10.49 11.62 -5.33
CA ASN A 300 10.39 10.20 -4.99
C ASN A 300 9.21 9.51 -5.70
N TYR A 301 8.11 10.24 -5.94
CA TYR A 301 6.88 9.70 -6.50
C TYR A 301 6.39 10.49 -7.73
N PRO A 302 7.20 10.59 -8.81
CA PRO A 302 6.86 11.40 -9.99
C PRO A 302 5.59 10.90 -10.70
N ALA A 303 5.24 9.62 -10.56
CA ALA A 303 4.00 9.04 -11.10
C ALA A 303 2.72 9.67 -10.49
N LEU A 304 2.82 10.33 -9.33
CA LEU A 304 1.70 11.03 -8.69
C LEU A 304 1.51 12.45 -9.24
N VAL A 305 2.37 12.93 -10.14
CA VAL A 305 2.25 14.23 -10.79
C VAL A 305 1.21 14.13 -11.92
N THR A 306 0.21 15.00 -11.89
CA THR A 306 -0.98 14.87 -12.75
C THR A 306 -0.84 15.48 -14.14
N ARG A 307 0.19 16.30 -14.37
CA ARG A 307 0.49 16.90 -15.67
C ARG A 307 1.97 17.27 -15.80
N PRO A 308 2.53 17.26 -17.02
CA PRO A 308 3.94 17.56 -17.25
C PRO A 308 4.27 19.04 -16.99
N TYR A 309 5.55 19.31 -16.66
CA TYR A 309 6.06 20.67 -16.46
C TYR A 309 6.18 21.46 -17.77
N GLU A 310 6.58 20.80 -18.87
CA GLU A 310 6.71 21.41 -20.22
C GLU A 310 7.59 22.67 -20.25
N GLY A 311 8.66 22.70 -19.43
CA GLY A 311 9.57 23.84 -19.32
C GLY A 311 8.98 25.07 -18.60
N ARG A 312 7.75 24.98 -18.09
CA ARG A 312 7.09 26.07 -17.36
C ARG A 312 7.60 26.14 -15.93
N GLU A 313 7.70 27.37 -15.43
CA GLU A 313 8.06 27.64 -14.04
C GLU A 313 6.88 27.33 -13.10
N VAL A 314 7.13 26.49 -12.09
CA VAL A 314 6.15 26.16 -11.06
C VAL A 314 6.06 27.29 -10.03
N VAL A 315 4.83 27.68 -9.69
CA VAL A 315 4.53 28.71 -8.68
C VAL A 315 3.70 28.18 -7.51
N ALA A 316 3.02 27.06 -7.69
CA ALA A 316 2.23 26.42 -6.64
C ALA A 316 1.99 24.93 -6.94
N TRP A 317 1.48 24.22 -5.93
CA TRP A 317 1.08 22.82 -6.03
C TRP A 317 -0.35 22.65 -5.53
N ASP A 318 -1.23 22.10 -6.36
CA ASP A 318 -2.55 21.63 -5.90
C ASP A 318 -2.43 20.15 -5.53
N ILE A 319 -2.62 19.83 -4.25
CA ILE A 319 -2.39 18.50 -3.68
C ILE A 319 -3.73 17.89 -3.29
N ALA A 320 -4.04 16.70 -3.82
CA ALA A 320 -5.22 15.94 -3.44
C ALA A 320 -4.91 15.01 -2.25
N PHE A 321 -5.72 15.09 -1.21
CA PHE A 321 -5.60 14.29 0.01
C PHE A 321 -6.71 13.24 0.12
N THR A 322 -6.36 12.03 0.56
CA THR A 322 -7.32 10.97 0.96
C THR A 322 -7.92 11.26 2.34
N GLN A 323 -8.88 10.43 2.78
CA GLN A 323 -9.58 10.58 4.06
C GLN A 323 -8.68 10.71 5.29
N TYR A 324 -7.47 10.15 5.28
CA TYR A 324 -6.56 10.22 6.43
C TYR A 324 -5.24 10.95 6.14
N GLY A 325 -5.26 11.80 5.10
CA GLY A 325 -4.18 12.75 4.83
C GLY A 325 -3.02 12.19 4.00
N LEU A 326 -3.23 11.13 3.21
CA LEU A 326 -2.26 10.73 2.19
C LEU A 326 -2.31 11.72 1.01
N PRO A 327 -1.20 12.40 0.65
CA PRO A 327 -1.12 13.17 -0.58
C PRO A 327 -0.98 12.20 -1.77
N LYS A 328 -2.05 12.06 -2.56
CA LYS A 328 -2.15 11.01 -3.60
C LYS A 328 -2.01 11.52 -5.04
N ALA A 329 -2.11 12.83 -5.25
CA ALA A 329 -1.98 13.43 -6.58
C ALA A 329 -1.51 14.89 -6.45
N TRP A 330 -0.60 15.28 -7.34
CA TRP A 330 0.10 16.57 -7.31
C TRP A 330 -0.03 17.26 -8.66
N THR A 331 -0.75 18.37 -8.71
CA THR A 331 -0.86 19.19 -9.92
C THR A 331 0.07 20.40 -9.79
N PRO A 332 1.18 20.47 -10.55
CA PRO A 332 2.02 21.66 -10.59
C PRO A 332 1.21 22.80 -11.21
N ARG A 333 1.34 24.01 -10.68
CA ARG A 333 0.70 25.24 -11.17
C ARG A 333 1.77 26.20 -11.66
N PHE A 334 1.47 26.93 -12.73
CA PHE A 334 2.49 27.66 -13.49
C PHE A 334 2.23 29.18 -13.51
N THR A 335 3.31 29.95 -13.77
CA THR A 335 3.27 31.42 -13.76
C THR A 335 2.26 32.01 -14.75
N ASP A 336 2.10 31.39 -15.92
CA ASP A 336 1.19 31.80 -16.99
C ASP A 336 -0.30 31.63 -16.64
N GLU A 337 -0.62 30.96 -15.53
CA GLU A 337 -1.99 30.76 -15.06
C GLU A 337 -2.53 31.90 -14.19
N GLY A 338 -1.72 32.94 -13.92
CA GLY A 338 -2.17 34.16 -13.24
C GLY A 338 -2.69 33.94 -11.82
N LEU A 339 -2.15 32.94 -11.10
CA LEU A 339 -2.61 32.61 -9.75
C LEU A 339 -2.18 33.66 -8.72
N SER A 340 -3.12 34.11 -7.89
CA SER A 340 -2.83 34.98 -6.75
C SER A 340 -2.41 34.18 -5.53
N GLY A 341 -1.30 34.59 -4.91
CA GLY A 341 -0.90 34.10 -3.59
C GLY A 341 0.57 34.38 -3.26
N GLN A 342 0.90 34.33 -1.97
CA GLN A 342 2.26 34.58 -1.47
C GLN A 342 3.03 33.27 -1.26
N PRO A 343 4.38 33.27 -1.37
CA PRO A 343 5.18 32.10 -1.01
C PRO A 343 4.85 31.58 0.40
N GLY A 344 4.66 30.26 0.53
CA GLY A 344 4.24 29.62 1.78
C GLY A 344 2.74 29.64 2.05
N GLU A 345 1.95 30.38 1.27
CA GLU A 345 0.51 30.46 1.47
C GLU A 345 -0.19 29.12 1.15
N VAL A 346 -1.06 28.68 2.05
CA VAL A 346 -1.81 27.42 1.93
C VAL A 346 -3.31 27.70 1.89
N LYS A 347 -4.02 27.15 0.90
CA LYS A 347 -5.46 27.38 0.68
C LYS A 347 -6.23 26.10 0.38
N VAL A 348 -7.43 25.96 0.93
CA VAL A 348 -8.38 24.92 0.50
C VAL A 348 -8.97 25.35 -0.85
N ILE A 349 -8.87 24.48 -1.86
CA ILE A 349 -9.37 24.74 -3.22
C ILE A 349 -10.68 23.99 -3.49
N ALA A 350 -10.78 22.76 -3.00
CA ALA A 350 -11.98 21.95 -3.12
C ALA A 350 -12.04 20.93 -1.98
N TYR A 351 -13.24 20.49 -1.62
CA TYR A 351 -13.42 19.41 -0.67
C TYR A 351 -14.73 18.67 -0.90
N ASN A 352 -14.85 17.47 -0.36
CA ASN A 352 -16.08 16.68 -0.34
C ASN A 352 -16.69 16.71 1.08
N PRO A 353 -17.82 17.41 1.30
CA PRO A 353 -18.45 17.53 2.62
C PRO A 353 -18.81 16.17 3.23
N THR A 354 -19.44 15.28 2.46
CA THR A 354 -19.90 13.96 2.92
C THR A 354 -18.74 13.08 3.38
N LEU A 355 -17.61 13.12 2.68
CA LEU A 355 -16.42 12.36 3.07
C LEU A 355 -15.67 12.96 4.27
N LEU A 356 -15.88 14.25 4.58
CA LEU A 356 -15.32 14.87 5.78
C LEU A 356 -16.18 14.60 7.01
N GLU A 357 -17.51 14.63 6.86
CA GLU A 357 -18.46 14.36 7.95
C GLU A 357 -18.33 12.93 8.49
N SER A 358 -17.89 11.99 7.66
CA SER A 358 -17.60 10.61 8.09
C SER A 358 -16.27 10.45 8.85
N GLN A 359 -15.45 11.50 8.97
CA GLN A 359 -14.16 11.46 9.67
C GLN A 359 -14.34 11.74 11.17
N SER A 360 -14.28 10.68 11.98
CA SER A 360 -14.28 10.80 13.45
C SER A 360 -12.91 11.09 14.05
N CYS A 361 -11.83 10.92 13.28
CA CYS A 361 -10.46 11.21 13.72
C CYS A 361 -9.56 11.53 12.52
N ARG A 362 -8.34 12.01 12.78
CA ARG A 362 -7.32 12.34 11.76
C ARG A 362 -7.90 13.12 10.56
N GLN A 363 -8.69 14.15 10.89
CA GLN A 363 -9.40 14.93 9.91
C GLN A 363 -8.44 15.66 8.97
N VAL A 364 -8.79 15.76 7.69
CA VAL A 364 -7.98 16.55 6.73
C VAL A 364 -8.30 18.04 6.85
N LEU A 365 -9.57 18.37 7.02
CA LEU A 365 -10.10 19.71 7.26
C LEU A 365 -10.97 19.71 8.51
N ASN A 366 -10.97 20.80 9.26
CA ASN A 366 -11.92 21.02 10.35
C ASN A 366 -13.19 21.65 9.79
N LEU A 367 -14.32 20.98 9.98
CA LEU A 367 -15.64 21.53 9.69
C LEU A 367 -16.09 22.40 10.88
N GLY A 368 -15.90 23.71 10.77
CA GLY A 368 -16.31 24.67 11.79
C GLY A 368 -16.31 26.10 11.25
N GLY A 369 -17.34 26.88 11.55
CA GLY A 369 -17.53 28.23 11.01
C GLY A 369 -18.08 28.25 9.58
N ALA A 370 -18.02 29.41 8.92
CA ALA A 370 -18.60 29.62 7.58
C ALA A 370 -17.82 28.94 6.45
N ARG A 371 -16.54 28.58 6.66
CA ARG A 371 -15.67 27.90 5.69
C ARG A 371 -14.78 26.88 6.40
N PRO A 372 -14.54 25.68 5.82
CA PRO A 372 -13.61 24.72 6.41
C PRO A 372 -12.20 25.27 6.53
N SER A 373 -11.53 24.94 7.64
CA SER A 373 -10.11 25.24 7.84
C SER A 373 -9.26 23.98 7.70
N ILE A 374 -7.98 24.14 7.37
CA ILE A 374 -7.05 23.00 7.27
C ILE A 374 -6.75 22.48 8.68
N SER A 375 -6.82 21.17 8.87
CA SER A 375 -6.54 20.59 10.20
C SER A 375 -5.06 20.74 10.57
N SER A 376 -4.77 20.74 11.88
CA SER A 376 -3.38 20.78 12.36
C SER A 376 -2.54 19.60 11.86
N GLY A 377 -3.15 18.42 11.72
CA GLY A 377 -2.51 17.24 11.15
C GLY A 377 -2.12 17.44 9.68
N THR A 378 -2.99 18.05 8.88
CA THR A 378 -2.68 18.35 7.46
C THR A 378 -1.65 19.46 7.34
N ILE A 379 -1.71 20.50 8.16
CA ILE A 379 -0.65 21.52 8.23
C ILE A 379 0.70 20.88 8.56
N THR A 380 0.73 19.99 9.55
CA THR A 380 1.95 19.24 9.92
C THR A 380 2.48 18.41 8.75
N THR A 381 1.60 17.77 7.97
CA THR A 381 1.99 17.04 6.75
C THR A 381 2.59 18.00 5.71
N ILE A 382 1.99 19.17 5.49
CA ILE A 382 2.49 20.18 4.56
C ILE A 382 3.85 20.73 5.01
N GLN A 383 4.05 21.00 6.30
CA GLN A 383 5.34 21.39 6.85
C GLN A 383 6.42 20.34 6.57
N LYS A 384 6.13 19.05 6.73
CA LYS A 384 7.08 17.97 6.38
C LYS A 384 7.39 17.93 4.89
N LEU A 385 6.37 18.11 4.04
CA LEU A 385 6.50 18.05 2.58
C LEU A 385 7.36 19.19 2.01
N PHE A 386 7.24 20.39 2.57
CA PHE A 386 7.85 21.61 2.04
C PHE A 386 8.93 22.23 2.95
N GLY A 387 9.19 21.66 4.13
CA GLY A 387 10.14 22.24 5.09
C GLY A 387 9.71 23.60 5.66
N PHE A 388 8.42 23.94 5.57
CA PHE A 388 7.88 25.19 6.11
C PHE A 388 7.93 25.21 7.64
N ARG A 389 8.11 26.42 8.20
CA ARG A 389 8.01 26.67 9.63
C ARG A 389 6.59 27.02 10.03
#